data_AF-A0A7S0JDX4-F1
#
_entry.id   AF-A0A7S0JDX4-F1
#
_cell.length_a   1.000
_cell.length_b   1.000
_cell.length_c   1.000
_cell.angle_alpha   90.00
_cell.angle_beta   90.00
_cell.angle_gamma   90.00
#
_symmetry.space_group_name_H-M   'P 1'
#
loop_
_entity.id
_entity.type
_entity.pdbx_description
1 polymer ?
#
loop_
_entity_poly.entity_id
_entity_poly.type
_entity_poly.pdbx_seq_one_letter_code
_entity_poly.pdbx_strand_id
1 'polypeptide(L)'
;PRTFLNEHTCVSRPECVPTEYAKTVFTLDEASLRAFYETSRKYVFFIDGLRLIAGDTPCERRGRWRRRKGSCTDAFAISAADRAALAIALRRSSDPNPHLIDLDLPRDVCDGFTYSSEVLTGVRIDVDGVCWEHCHEDTLDVFDATFAAEESNSYIKSAAGSGVASPFRELAESGDTSLYFPPAAIMGYWDDDRRRVLRGAIGRLGDRADFSQLPQQLQTAAMAAYLGAEDVRTLPLPTAPEIELSGVDGATGLTACTGE
;
A
#
# COMPACT_ATOMS: atom_id res chain seq x y z
N PRO A 1 15.45 -1.18 -32.89
CA PRO A 1 14.97 0.18 -33.25
C PRO A 1 14.37 0.19 -34.66
N ARG A 2 13.17 0.76 -34.82
CA ARG A 2 12.52 0.92 -36.13
C ARG A 2 13.27 2.00 -36.92
N THR A 3 13.66 1.69 -38.14
CA THR A 3 14.34 2.57 -39.08
C THR A 3 13.60 2.52 -40.41
N PHE A 4 13.84 3.50 -41.28
CA PHE A 4 13.26 3.51 -42.63
C PHE A 4 13.63 2.27 -43.47
N LEU A 5 14.67 1.53 -43.08
CA LEU A 5 15.15 0.32 -43.76
C LEU A 5 14.48 -0.97 -43.28
N ASN A 6 13.91 -0.97 -42.07
CA ASN A 6 13.29 -2.16 -41.49
C ASN A 6 11.82 -1.94 -41.10
N GLU A 7 11.24 -0.80 -41.45
CA GLU A 7 9.88 -0.42 -41.07
C GLU A 7 8.83 -1.45 -41.48
N HIS A 8 9.01 -2.08 -42.64
CA HIS A 8 8.12 -3.09 -43.22
C HIS A 8 8.33 -4.50 -42.65
N THR A 9 9.43 -4.74 -41.93
CA THR A 9 9.78 -6.04 -41.32
C THR A 9 9.86 -5.99 -39.79
N CYS A 10 9.73 -4.80 -39.21
CA CYS A 10 9.74 -4.58 -37.78
C CYS A 10 8.38 -4.94 -37.18
N VAL A 11 8.29 -6.15 -36.63
CA VAL A 11 7.10 -6.63 -35.91
C VAL A 11 7.35 -6.48 -34.41
N SER A 12 6.42 -5.85 -33.69
CA SER A 12 6.48 -5.81 -32.23
C SER A 12 6.37 -7.24 -31.69
N ARG A 13 7.34 -7.66 -30.88
CA ARG A 13 7.28 -8.97 -30.22
C ARG A 13 6.57 -8.80 -28.87
N PRO A 14 5.67 -9.72 -28.48
CA PRO A 14 5.03 -9.68 -27.15
C PRO A 14 6.05 -9.64 -26.01
N GLU A 15 7.21 -10.26 -26.23
CA GLU A 15 8.38 -10.30 -25.34
C GLU A 15 9.01 -8.92 -25.08
N CYS A 16 8.76 -7.93 -25.94
CA CYS A 16 9.31 -6.58 -25.83
C CYS A 16 8.35 -5.57 -25.20
N VAL A 17 7.13 -6.00 -24.84
CA VAL A 17 6.14 -5.19 -24.12
C VAL A 17 6.24 -5.52 -22.63
N PRO A 18 6.23 -4.52 -21.72
CA PRO A 18 6.15 -4.78 -20.28
C PRO A 18 5.00 -5.73 -19.96
N THR A 19 5.22 -6.67 -19.05
CA THR A 19 4.14 -7.54 -18.57
C THR A 19 3.08 -6.70 -17.87
N GLU A 20 1.82 -6.87 -18.27
CA GLU A 20 0.66 -6.26 -17.63
C GLU A 20 -0.21 -7.37 -17.04
N TYR A 21 -0.54 -7.27 -15.76
CA TYR A 21 -1.40 -8.25 -15.10
C TYR A 21 -2.83 -7.75 -15.02
N ALA A 22 -3.77 -8.69 -15.15
CA ALA A 22 -5.18 -8.42 -14.95
C ALA A 22 -5.44 -7.95 -13.51
N LYS A 23 -6.45 -7.09 -13.35
CA LYS A 23 -6.91 -6.62 -12.05
C LYS A 23 -7.25 -7.81 -11.16
N THR A 24 -6.48 -7.95 -10.08
CA THR A 24 -6.62 -9.04 -9.11
C THR A 24 -6.58 -8.44 -7.72
N VAL A 25 -7.69 -8.53 -6.99
CA VAL A 25 -7.83 -7.93 -5.68
C VAL A 25 -7.48 -8.96 -4.60
N PHE A 26 -6.55 -8.60 -3.73
CA PHE A 26 -6.13 -9.39 -2.58
C PHE A 26 -6.09 -8.51 -1.31
N THR A 27 -5.96 -9.14 -0.15
CA THR A 27 -5.83 -8.41 1.13
C THR A 27 -4.36 -8.26 1.48
N LEU A 28 -3.94 -7.08 1.93
CA LEU A 28 -2.61 -6.85 2.52
C LEU A 28 -2.60 -7.38 3.96
N ASP A 29 -2.54 -8.69 4.13
CA ASP A 29 -2.37 -9.37 5.43
C ASP A 29 -1.00 -10.03 5.55
N GLU A 30 -0.65 -10.50 6.75
CA GLU A 30 0.64 -11.14 7.02
C GLU A 30 0.94 -12.29 6.05
N ALA A 31 -0.04 -13.09 5.66
CA ALA A 31 0.16 -14.18 4.72
C ALA A 31 0.56 -13.68 3.32
N SER A 32 -0.11 -12.63 2.82
CA SER A 32 0.24 -12.01 1.54
C SER A 32 1.60 -11.32 1.58
N LEU A 33 1.94 -10.63 2.67
CA LEU A 33 3.23 -9.96 2.86
C LEU A 33 4.37 -10.99 2.91
N ARG A 34 4.13 -12.11 3.58
CA ARG A 34 5.05 -13.25 3.62
C ARG A 34 5.29 -13.84 2.24
N ALA A 35 4.21 -14.03 1.46
CA ALA A 35 4.29 -14.61 0.13
C ALA A 35 5.20 -13.81 -0.82
N PHE A 36 5.20 -12.48 -0.74
CA PHE A 36 6.11 -11.64 -1.53
C PHE A 36 7.59 -12.03 -1.37
N TYR A 37 8.01 -12.41 -0.16
CA TYR A 37 9.37 -12.89 0.07
C TYR A 37 9.54 -14.33 -0.43
N GLU A 38 8.61 -15.23 -0.10
CA GLU A 38 8.75 -16.66 -0.40
C GLU A 38 8.72 -16.95 -1.90
N THR A 39 7.88 -16.25 -2.67
CA THR A 39 7.73 -16.48 -4.11
C THR A 39 8.69 -15.64 -4.93
N SER A 40 9.03 -14.44 -4.45
CA SER A 40 9.61 -13.39 -5.28
C SER A 40 10.80 -12.66 -4.67
N ARG A 41 11.21 -13.05 -3.46
CA ARG A 41 12.30 -12.41 -2.69
C ARG A 41 12.13 -10.89 -2.58
N LYS A 42 10.87 -10.43 -2.46
CA LYS A 42 10.52 -9.04 -2.19
C LYS A 42 10.31 -8.85 -0.70
N TYR A 43 10.78 -7.72 -0.19
CA TYR A 43 10.81 -7.42 1.23
C TYR A 43 9.67 -6.46 1.53
N VAL A 44 8.49 -6.99 1.83
CA VAL A 44 7.28 -6.19 2.06
C VAL A 44 6.86 -6.35 3.51
N PHE A 45 6.76 -5.23 4.22
CA PHE A 45 6.48 -5.21 5.66
C PHE A 45 5.45 -4.15 5.99
N PHE A 46 4.66 -4.38 7.04
CA PHE A 46 3.95 -3.30 7.70
C PHE A 46 4.82 -2.73 8.84
N ILE A 47 4.74 -1.42 9.07
CA ILE A 47 5.47 -0.75 10.15
C ILE A 47 4.63 -0.70 11.44
N ASP A 48 5.23 -0.90 12.60
CA ASP A 48 4.62 -0.59 13.90
C ASP A 48 5.66 0.03 14.85
N GLY A 49 5.24 0.50 16.01
CA GLY A 49 6.14 1.09 17.02
C GLY A 49 6.52 2.55 16.76
N LEU A 50 5.95 3.19 15.75
CA LEU A 50 6.11 4.62 15.48
C LEU A 50 5.48 5.43 16.61
N ARG A 51 6.17 6.50 17.01
CA ARG A 51 5.75 7.37 18.11
C ARG A 51 5.17 8.64 17.54
N LEU A 52 4.17 9.17 18.24
CA LEU A 52 3.65 10.50 17.97
C LEU A 52 4.67 11.54 18.44
N ILE A 53 4.89 12.58 17.66
CA ILE A 53 5.81 13.69 17.96
C ILE A 53 5.05 14.99 18.26
N ALA A 54 5.79 16.03 18.68
CA ALA A 54 5.21 17.35 18.88
C ALA A 54 4.70 17.91 17.55
N GLY A 55 3.42 18.25 17.49
CA GLY A 55 2.73 18.67 16.27
C GLY A 55 1.63 17.69 15.90
N ASP A 56 1.86 16.39 16.08
CA ASP A 56 0.85 15.37 15.80
C ASP A 56 -0.38 15.62 16.66
N THR A 57 -1.57 15.61 16.05
CA THR A 57 -2.81 15.70 16.81
C THR A 57 -3.82 14.66 16.36
N PRO A 58 -4.74 14.22 17.24
CA PRO A 58 -5.78 13.26 16.88
C PRO A 58 -6.73 13.73 15.77
N CYS A 59 -6.68 15.02 15.42
CA CYS A 59 -7.68 15.73 14.64
C CYS A 59 -7.04 16.50 13.46
N GLU A 60 -5.81 16.13 13.10
CA GLU A 60 -5.15 16.57 11.87
C GLU A 60 -5.80 15.97 10.61
N ARG A 61 -5.40 16.51 9.46
CA ARG A 61 -5.78 15.96 8.15
C ARG A 61 -5.18 14.56 8.03
N ARG A 62 -6.02 13.52 8.19
CA ARG A 62 -5.66 12.10 8.34
C ARG A 62 -5.11 11.69 9.71
N GLY A 63 -5.82 12.03 10.79
CA GLY A 63 -5.54 11.42 12.09
C GLY A 63 -5.79 9.91 12.04
N ARG A 64 -4.77 9.10 12.32
CA ARG A 64 -4.86 7.63 12.25
C ARG A 64 -5.25 7.04 13.59
N TRP A 65 -6.25 6.16 13.57
CA TRP A 65 -6.81 5.53 14.76
C TRP A 65 -6.72 4.01 14.64
N ARG A 66 -5.90 3.40 15.48
CA ARG A 66 -5.76 1.95 15.57
C ARG A 66 -6.83 1.37 16.49
N ARG A 67 -7.44 0.28 16.06
CA ARG A 67 -8.36 -0.52 16.84
C ARG A 67 -7.60 -1.35 17.89
N ARG A 68 -8.03 -1.28 19.15
CA ARG A 68 -7.52 -2.10 20.25
C ARG A 68 -8.61 -3.08 20.72
N LYS A 69 -8.18 -4.23 21.24
CA LYS A 69 -9.10 -5.23 21.79
C LYS A 69 -9.62 -4.78 23.15
N GLY A 70 -10.94 -4.78 23.32
CA GLY A 70 -11.62 -4.41 24.57
C GLY A 70 -11.91 -2.91 24.68
N SER A 71 -12.46 -2.50 25.82
CA SER A 71 -12.80 -1.12 26.13
C SER A 71 -11.59 -0.33 26.64
N CYS A 72 -11.57 0.99 26.42
CA CYS A 72 -10.51 1.82 26.97
C CYS A 72 -10.69 2.00 28.49
N THR A 73 -9.64 1.78 29.28
CA THR A 73 -9.67 1.97 30.75
C THR A 73 -9.13 3.33 31.19
N ASP A 74 -8.49 4.07 30.29
CA ASP A 74 -7.71 5.25 30.63
C ASP A 74 -8.43 6.53 30.20
N ALA A 75 -8.50 7.50 31.11
CA ALA A 75 -9.05 8.81 30.82
C ALA A 75 -7.93 9.73 30.30
N PHE A 76 -7.90 9.95 28.98
CA PHE A 76 -7.04 10.98 28.39
C PHE A 76 -7.64 12.37 28.56
N ALA A 77 -6.79 13.37 28.82
CA ALA A 77 -7.15 14.77 29.01
C ALA A 77 -7.50 15.45 27.67
N ILE A 78 -8.65 15.09 27.10
CA ILE A 78 -9.33 15.81 26.01
C ILE A 78 -10.67 16.35 26.52
N SER A 79 -11.17 17.44 25.93
CA SER A 79 -12.45 18.00 26.35
C SER A 79 -13.60 17.03 26.06
N ALA A 80 -14.70 17.15 26.81
CA ALA A 80 -15.89 16.34 26.57
C ALA A 80 -16.49 16.57 25.17
N ALA A 81 -16.36 17.80 24.65
CA ALA A 81 -16.82 18.16 23.31
C ALA A 81 -15.98 17.46 22.22
N ASP A 82 -14.64 17.51 22.33
CA ASP A 82 -13.73 16.84 21.39
C ASP A 82 -13.93 15.32 21.42
N ARG A 83 -14.10 14.75 22.61
CA ARG A 83 -14.39 13.32 22.77
C ARG A 83 -15.67 12.92 22.06
N ALA A 84 -16.72 13.73 22.16
CA ALA A 84 -17.98 13.48 21.46
C ALA A 84 -17.84 13.61 19.95
N ALA A 85 -17.12 14.63 19.46
CA ALA A 85 -16.85 14.83 18.04
C ALA A 85 -16.06 13.65 17.44
N LEU A 86 -15.00 13.20 18.13
CA LEU A 86 -14.21 12.04 17.75
C LEU A 86 -15.04 10.75 17.73
N ALA A 87 -15.87 10.52 18.75
CA ALA A 87 -16.75 9.35 18.77
C ALA A 87 -17.76 9.36 17.61
N ILE A 88 -18.29 10.52 17.22
CA ILE A 88 -19.17 10.66 16.06
C ILE A 88 -18.41 10.35 14.77
N ALA A 89 -17.19 10.86 14.61
CA ALA A 89 -16.37 10.64 13.42
C ALA A 89 -15.98 9.16 13.27
N LEU A 90 -15.54 8.51 14.35
CA LEU A 90 -15.22 7.08 14.39
C LEU A 90 -16.44 6.22 13.96
N ARG A 91 -17.64 6.54 14.45
CA ARG A 91 -18.89 5.83 14.04
C ARG A 91 -19.29 6.05 12.60
N ARG A 92 -18.96 7.22 12.03
CA ARG A 92 -19.31 7.60 10.66
C ARG A 92 -18.29 7.16 9.62
N SER A 93 -17.10 6.74 10.07
CA SER A 93 -16.06 6.28 9.16
C SER A 93 -16.58 5.12 8.30
N SER A 94 -16.39 5.24 6.99
CA SER A 94 -16.67 4.18 6.02
C SER A 94 -15.40 3.43 5.62
N ASP A 95 -14.27 3.68 6.28
CA ASP A 95 -13.02 2.97 6.04
C ASP A 95 -13.20 1.49 6.42
N PRO A 96 -13.10 0.55 5.46
CA PRO A 96 -13.40 -0.85 5.71
C PRO A 96 -12.24 -1.59 6.41
N ASN A 97 -11.12 -0.94 6.67
CA ASN A 97 -9.95 -1.58 7.25
C ASN A 97 -10.26 -2.10 8.68
N PRO A 98 -9.96 -3.38 8.99
CA PRO A 98 -10.33 -3.98 10.27
C PRO A 98 -9.43 -3.57 11.45
N HIS A 99 -8.25 -3.02 11.17
CA HIS A 99 -7.19 -2.75 12.15
C HIS A 99 -7.05 -1.26 12.49
N LEU A 100 -7.31 -0.39 11.53
CA LEU A 100 -7.15 1.05 11.68
C LEU A 100 -8.17 1.79 10.83
N ILE A 101 -8.39 3.06 11.15
CA ILE A 101 -9.13 3.98 10.30
C ILE A 101 -8.44 5.34 10.29
N ASP A 102 -8.45 6.00 9.14
CA ASP A 102 -7.99 7.38 9.03
C ASP A 102 -9.21 8.31 9.08
N LEU A 103 -9.18 9.30 9.97
CA LEU A 103 -10.23 10.30 10.08
C LEU A 103 -9.76 11.62 9.44
N ASP A 104 -10.62 12.19 8.61
CA ASP A 104 -10.46 13.56 8.12
C ASP A 104 -11.40 14.47 8.91
N LEU A 105 -10.87 15.08 9.96
CA LEU A 105 -11.62 15.92 10.87
C LEU A 105 -11.49 17.40 10.50
N PRO A 106 -12.55 18.19 10.70
CA PRO A 106 -12.47 19.65 10.65
C PRO A 106 -11.41 20.19 11.61
N ARG A 107 -10.71 21.27 11.21
CA ARG A 107 -9.60 21.87 11.97
C ARG A 107 -9.96 22.38 13.38
N ASP A 108 -11.24 22.63 13.64
CA ASP A 108 -11.74 23.12 14.93
C ASP A 108 -11.93 22.01 15.97
N VAL A 109 -11.93 20.75 15.55
CA VAL A 109 -11.98 19.61 16.46
C VAL A 109 -10.59 19.43 17.08
N CYS A 110 -10.50 19.41 18.41
CA CYS A 110 -9.24 19.32 19.16
C CYS A 110 -8.30 20.52 18.99
N ASP A 111 -8.84 21.70 18.66
CA ASP A 111 -8.06 22.94 18.62
C ASP A 111 -7.41 23.19 20.00
N GLY A 112 -6.08 23.24 20.03
CA GLY A 112 -5.29 23.37 21.27
C GLY A 112 -4.89 22.05 21.95
N PHE A 113 -5.26 20.88 21.42
CA PHE A 113 -4.67 19.62 21.87
C PHE A 113 -3.37 19.34 21.12
N THR A 114 -2.27 19.19 21.85
CA THR A 114 -0.99 18.73 21.29
C THR A 114 -0.33 17.75 22.25
N TYR A 115 0.50 16.85 21.71
CA TYR A 115 1.39 16.06 22.54
C TYR A 115 2.55 16.93 23.04
N SER A 116 2.78 16.92 24.35
CA SER A 116 3.85 17.71 24.99
C SER A 116 5.24 17.10 24.81
N SER A 117 5.33 15.84 24.38
CA SER A 117 6.57 15.10 24.10
C SER A 117 6.28 13.94 23.15
N GLU A 118 7.33 13.24 22.70
CA GLU A 118 7.13 11.98 21.98
C GLU A 118 6.36 10.98 22.86
N VAL A 119 5.31 10.38 22.31
CA VAL A 119 4.53 9.33 22.99
C VAL A 119 4.25 8.18 22.05
N LEU A 120 4.44 6.95 22.53
CA LEU A 120 4.15 5.76 21.72
C LEU A 120 2.64 5.55 21.52
N THR A 121 1.82 6.00 22.47
CA THR A 121 0.38 5.81 22.44
C THR A 121 -0.33 7.13 22.66
N GLY A 122 -1.18 7.51 21.71
CA GLY A 122 -1.96 8.73 21.75
C GLY A 122 -3.24 8.58 22.55
N VAL A 123 -4.18 9.49 22.26
CA VAL A 123 -5.48 9.55 22.92
C VAL A 123 -6.27 8.28 22.66
N ARG A 124 -6.95 7.78 23.69
CA ARG A 124 -7.86 6.63 23.58
C ARG A 124 -9.32 7.01 23.83
N ILE A 125 -10.21 6.46 23.03
CA ILE A 125 -11.65 6.67 23.12
C ILE A 125 -12.38 5.34 22.92
N ASP A 126 -13.27 5.02 23.86
CA ASP A 126 -14.20 3.91 23.70
C ASP A 126 -15.38 4.34 22.85
N VAL A 127 -15.64 3.59 21.78
CA VAL A 127 -16.80 3.78 20.91
C VAL A 127 -17.44 2.42 20.70
N ASP A 128 -18.64 2.25 21.26
CA ASP A 128 -19.46 1.04 21.09
C ASP A 128 -18.73 -0.25 21.51
N GLY A 129 -17.95 -0.18 22.60
CA GLY A 129 -17.19 -1.31 23.15
C GLY A 129 -15.88 -1.61 22.40
N VAL A 130 -15.48 -0.71 21.49
CA VAL A 130 -14.20 -0.77 20.79
C VAL A 130 -13.32 0.38 21.27
N CYS A 131 -12.14 0.06 21.79
CA CYS A 131 -11.14 1.06 22.12
C CYS A 131 -10.38 1.49 20.86
N TRP A 132 -10.49 2.76 20.50
CA TRP A 132 -9.73 3.39 19.43
C TRP A 132 -8.59 4.20 20.03
N GLU A 133 -7.39 4.04 19.48
CA GLU A 133 -6.17 4.71 19.92
C GLU A 133 -5.60 5.54 18.77
N HIS A 134 -5.43 6.85 18.98
CA HIS A 134 -4.68 7.68 18.06
C HIS A 134 -3.21 7.24 18.03
N CYS A 135 -2.68 7.07 16.82
CA CYS A 135 -1.31 6.62 16.57
C CYS A 135 -0.68 7.41 15.42
N HIS A 136 0.62 7.23 15.21
CA HIS A 136 1.35 7.89 14.12
C HIS A 136 0.70 7.60 12.76
N GLU A 137 0.74 8.56 11.83
CA GLU A 137 0.06 8.49 10.53
C GLU A 137 0.46 7.29 9.68
N ASP A 138 1.70 6.81 9.79
CA ASP A 138 2.16 5.63 9.04
C ASP A 138 2.00 4.31 9.83
N THR A 139 1.40 4.31 11.03
CA THR A 139 1.27 3.08 11.84
C THR A 139 0.47 2.03 11.07
N LEU A 140 1.04 0.83 10.87
CA LEU A 140 0.54 -0.26 10.05
C LEU A 140 0.45 0.02 8.53
N ASP A 141 1.08 1.08 8.03
CA ASP A 141 1.33 1.20 6.60
C ASP A 141 2.25 0.06 6.13
N VAL A 142 1.98 -0.44 4.93
CA VAL A 142 2.74 -1.47 4.25
C VAL A 142 3.69 -0.82 3.26
N PHE A 143 4.97 -1.19 3.33
CA PHE A 143 6.03 -0.63 2.49
C PHE A 143 6.76 -1.72 1.71
N ASP A 144 7.22 -1.35 0.51
CA ASP A 144 8.22 -2.11 -0.24
C ASP A 144 9.62 -1.72 0.25
N ALA A 145 10.16 -2.52 1.17
CA ALA A 145 11.50 -2.35 1.69
C ALA A 145 12.57 -3.06 0.83
N THR A 146 12.24 -3.51 -0.39
CA THR A 146 13.21 -4.25 -1.22
C THR A 146 14.46 -3.44 -1.52
N PHE A 147 14.30 -2.15 -1.84
CA PHE A 147 15.44 -1.26 -2.05
C PHE A 147 16.20 -1.00 -0.75
N ALA A 148 15.49 -0.77 0.37
CA ALA A 148 16.10 -0.56 1.69
C ALA A 148 16.88 -1.80 2.19
N ALA A 149 16.43 -3.00 1.83
CA ALA A 149 17.07 -4.26 2.15
C ALA A 149 18.48 -4.38 1.51
N GLU A 150 18.69 -3.69 0.39
CA GLU A 150 19.96 -3.67 -0.36
C GLU A 150 20.81 -2.44 -0.03
N GLU A 151 20.18 -1.30 0.22
CA GLU A 151 20.85 -0.02 0.48
C GLU A 151 21.59 -0.01 1.83
N SER A 152 22.78 0.60 1.87
CA SER A 152 23.61 0.71 3.08
C SER A 152 23.22 1.88 3.98
N ASN A 153 22.55 2.89 3.41
CA ASN A 153 22.22 4.16 4.07
C ASN A 153 20.87 4.19 4.80
N SER A 154 20.17 3.07 4.97
CA SER A 154 18.97 3.05 5.82
C SER A 154 19.37 3.24 7.29
N TYR A 155 18.74 4.18 7.99
CA TYR A 155 18.94 4.37 9.41
C TYR A 155 18.43 3.20 10.24
N ILE A 156 17.34 2.56 9.80
CA ILE A 156 16.84 1.33 10.42
C ILE A 156 17.91 0.23 10.34
N LYS A 157 18.60 0.11 9.20
CA LYS A 157 19.73 -0.80 9.02
C LYS A 157 20.93 -0.45 9.89
N SER A 158 21.29 0.84 10.00
CA SER A 158 22.42 1.25 10.82
C SER A 158 22.14 1.11 12.33
N ALA A 159 20.90 1.34 12.76
CA ALA A 159 20.46 1.17 14.14
C ALA A 159 20.48 -0.31 14.59
N ALA A 160 20.36 -1.26 13.65
CA ALA A 160 20.48 -2.70 13.92
C ALA A 160 21.93 -3.17 14.18
N GLY A 161 22.94 -2.31 13.96
CA GLY A 161 24.35 -2.58 14.26
C GLY A 161 25.20 -2.91 13.01
N SER A 162 26.42 -2.38 12.98
CA SER A 162 27.36 -2.55 11.86
C SER A 162 27.94 -3.98 11.81
N GLY A 163 27.47 -4.79 10.86
CA GLY A 163 27.99 -6.15 10.62
C GLY A 163 26.91 -7.22 10.50
N VAL A 164 25.66 -6.88 10.83
CA VAL A 164 24.50 -7.77 10.71
C VAL A 164 23.98 -7.75 9.27
N ALA A 165 23.38 -8.85 8.82
CA ALA A 165 22.54 -8.85 7.64
C ALA A 165 21.53 -7.69 7.72
N SER A 166 21.13 -7.15 6.56
CA SER A 166 20.11 -6.08 6.54
C SER A 166 18.90 -6.52 7.39
N PRO A 167 18.39 -5.72 8.34
CA PRO A 167 17.31 -6.15 9.24
C PRO A 167 16.06 -6.56 8.45
N PHE A 168 15.82 -5.92 7.31
CA PHE A 168 14.78 -6.33 6.37
C PHE A 168 14.98 -7.75 5.83
N ARG A 169 16.23 -8.18 5.59
CA ARG A 169 16.53 -9.54 5.15
C ARG A 169 16.34 -10.53 6.29
N GLU A 170 16.87 -10.22 7.47
CA GLU A 170 16.76 -11.08 8.64
C GLU A 170 15.29 -11.32 9.01
N LEU A 171 14.47 -10.26 9.07
CA LEU A 171 13.03 -10.35 9.32
C LEU A 171 12.31 -11.20 8.25
N ALA A 172 12.63 -10.97 6.97
CA ALA A 172 12.05 -11.79 5.92
C ALA A 172 12.51 -13.25 5.98
N GLU A 173 13.75 -13.53 6.39
CA GLU A 173 14.26 -14.90 6.53
C GLU A 173 13.63 -15.62 7.74
N SER A 174 13.38 -14.90 8.83
CA SER A 174 12.81 -15.46 10.07
C SER A 174 11.34 -15.83 9.98
N GLY A 175 10.58 -15.27 9.03
CA GLY A 175 9.13 -15.42 9.02
C GLY A 175 8.36 -14.11 9.14
N ASP A 176 9.02 -13.07 9.62
CA ASP A 176 8.37 -11.84 10.07
C ASP A 176 7.87 -11.00 8.91
N THR A 177 6.77 -10.28 9.16
CA THR A 177 6.12 -9.35 8.22
C THR A 177 5.90 -7.98 8.84
N SER A 178 6.29 -7.81 10.10
CA SER A 178 6.30 -6.54 10.81
C SER A 178 7.71 -5.97 10.87
N LEU A 179 7.83 -4.70 10.53
CA LEU A 179 8.99 -3.90 10.82
C LEU A 179 8.68 -3.07 12.07
N TYR A 180 9.30 -3.40 13.20
CA TYR A 180 9.12 -2.64 14.43
C TYR A 180 10.13 -1.50 14.50
N PHE A 181 9.65 -0.26 14.58
CA PHE A 181 10.51 0.90 14.73
C PHE A 181 11.14 0.93 16.14
N PRO A 182 12.48 0.96 16.26
CA PRO A 182 13.14 0.86 17.55
C PRO A 182 12.76 2.01 18.52
N PRO A 183 12.43 1.71 19.79
CA PRO A 183 12.08 2.75 20.77
C PRO A 183 13.18 3.77 21.05
N ALA A 184 14.45 3.39 20.86
CA ALA A 184 15.60 4.26 21.08
C ALA A 184 16.01 5.07 19.83
N ALA A 185 15.48 4.74 18.64
CA ALA A 185 15.78 5.49 17.42
C ALA A 185 14.96 6.79 17.40
N ILE A 186 15.56 7.92 17.01
CA ILE A 186 14.83 9.20 16.92
C ILE A 186 13.83 9.18 15.76
N MET A 187 12.66 9.80 15.91
CA MET A 187 11.60 9.78 14.88
C MET A 187 12.03 10.43 13.55
N GLY A 188 12.98 11.38 13.58
CA GLY A 188 13.54 11.96 12.36
C GLY A 188 14.21 10.94 11.42
N TYR A 189 14.68 9.80 11.95
CA TYR A 189 15.20 8.70 11.12
C TYR A 189 14.10 7.98 10.35
N TRP A 190 12.92 7.83 10.95
CA TRP A 190 11.76 7.30 10.24
C TRP A 190 11.39 8.20 9.06
N ASP A 191 11.29 9.52 9.27
CA ASP A 191 10.96 10.47 8.20
C ASP A 191 11.98 10.47 7.06
N ASP A 192 13.26 10.32 7.37
CA ASP A 192 14.31 10.22 6.37
C ASP A 192 14.23 8.90 5.59
N ASP A 193 14.11 7.76 6.27
CA ASP A 193 14.02 6.45 5.62
C ASP A 193 12.72 6.32 4.78
N ARG A 194 11.58 6.78 5.32
CA ARG A 194 10.29 6.83 4.63
C ARG A 194 10.41 7.57 3.30
N ARG A 195 11.05 8.75 3.31
CA ARG A 195 11.22 9.58 2.10
C ARG A 195 12.26 9.05 1.12
N ARG A 196 13.36 8.48 1.61
CA ARG A 196 14.52 8.13 0.77
C ARG A 196 14.49 6.71 0.25
N VAL A 197 14.15 5.74 1.09
CA VAL A 197 14.36 4.31 0.79
C VAL A 197 13.08 3.50 0.71
N LEU A 198 12.05 3.80 1.51
CA LEU A 198 10.78 3.08 1.49
C LEU A 198 9.79 3.60 0.42
N ARG A 199 10.03 4.81 -0.13
CA ARG A 199 9.34 5.38 -1.31
C ARG A 199 7.80 5.40 -1.22
N GLY A 200 7.27 5.51 0.00
CA GLY A 200 5.82 5.60 0.26
C GLY A 200 5.14 4.25 0.46
N ALA A 201 4.00 4.28 1.14
CA ALA A 201 3.22 3.08 1.44
C ALA A 201 2.50 2.56 0.18
N ILE A 202 2.39 1.23 0.06
CA ILE A 202 1.58 0.56 -0.97
C ILE A 202 0.13 0.30 -0.50
N GLY A 203 -0.16 0.56 0.77
CA GLY A 203 -1.46 0.40 1.42
C GLY A 203 -1.29 0.25 2.93
N ARG A 204 -2.35 -0.13 3.64
CA ARG A 204 -2.31 -0.41 5.09
C ARG A 204 -2.58 -1.89 5.34
N LEU A 205 -2.06 -2.42 6.44
CA LEU A 205 -2.36 -3.79 6.86
C LEU A 205 -3.88 -3.97 6.99
N GLY A 206 -4.44 -4.97 6.30
CA GLY A 206 -5.88 -5.25 6.21
C GLY A 206 -6.60 -4.55 5.05
N ASP A 207 -5.95 -3.65 4.32
CA ASP A 207 -6.54 -3.04 3.11
C ASP A 207 -6.67 -4.08 1.98
N ARG A 208 -7.62 -3.85 1.08
CA ARG A 208 -7.72 -4.56 -0.19
C ARG A 208 -6.89 -3.84 -1.24
N ALA A 209 -5.90 -4.52 -1.81
CA ALA A 209 -5.02 -3.99 -2.85
C ALA A 209 -5.34 -4.64 -4.20
N ASP A 210 -5.12 -3.88 -5.28
CA ASP A 210 -5.16 -4.37 -6.66
C ASP A 210 -3.74 -4.65 -7.12
N PHE A 211 -3.44 -5.91 -7.45
CA PHE A 211 -2.11 -6.33 -7.87
C PHE A 211 -1.58 -5.54 -9.08
N SER A 212 -2.46 -5.17 -10.02
CA SER A 212 -2.10 -4.40 -11.21
C SER A 212 -1.68 -2.95 -10.91
N GLN A 213 -2.04 -2.44 -9.73
CA GLN A 213 -1.74 -1.09 -9.27
C GLN A 213 -0.54 -1.04 -8.31
N LEU A 214 0.03 -2.18 -7.95
CA LEU A 214 1.24 -2.21 -7.14
C LEU A 214 2.43 -1.61 -7.91
N PRO A 215 3.47 -1.13 -7.22
CA PRO A 215 4.73 -0.78 -7.88
C PRO A 215 5.24 -1.93 -8.76
N GLN A 216 5.74 -1.61 -9.96
CA GLN A 216 6.10 -2.60 -10.98
C GLN A 216 7.08 -3.67 -10.46
N GLN A 217 7.99 -3.30 -9.55
CA GLN A 217 8.96 -4.23 -8.97
C GLN A 217 8.32 -5.31 -8.07
N LEU A 218 7.09 -5.12 -7.61
CA LEU A 218 6.30 -6.10 -6.86
C LEU A 218 5.41 -6.97 -7.77
N GLN A 219 5.13 -6.52 -8.99
CA GLN A 219 4.34 -7.25 -10.00
C GLN A 219 5.16 -8.37 -10.68
N THR A 220 5.67 -9.29 -9.86
CA THR A 220 6.49 -10.42 -10.34
C THR A 220 5.61 -11.59 -10.79
N ALA A 221 6.06 -12.37 -11.77
CA ALA A 221 5.30 -13.53 -12.28
C ALA A 221 5.02 -14.58 -11.21
N ALA A 222 5.96 -14.81 -10.29
CA ALA A 222 5.76 -15.77 -9.21
C ALA A 222 4.69 -15.31 -8.20
N MET A 223 4.65 -14.01 -7.86
CA MET A 223 3.61 -13.47 -7.00
C MET A 223 2.26 -13.42 -7.73
N ALA A 224 2.27 -13.08 -9.02
CA ALA A 224 1.07 -13.11 -9.86
C ALA A 224 0.45 -14.52 -9.87
N ALA A 225 1.26 -15.55 -10.11
CA ALA A 225 0.82 -16.94 -10.05
C ALA A 225 0.28 -17.34 -8.68
N TYR A 226 0.92 -16.90 -7.59
CA TYR A 226 0.43 -17.13 -6.22
C TYR A 226 -0.95 -16.50 -5.97
N LEU A 227 -1.16 -15.28 -6.46
CA LEU A 227 -2.43 -14.55 -6.32
C LEU A 227 -3.49 -14.95 -7.35
N GLY A 228 -3.13 -15.77 -8.34
CA GLY A 228 -4.00 -16.08 -9.49
C GLY A 228 -4.19 -14.91 -10.46
N ALA A 229 -3.26 -13.95 -10.48
CA ALA A 229 -3.27 -12.84 -11.43
C ALA A 229 -2.73 -13.29 -12.79
N GLU A 230 -3.55 -13.15 -13.83
CA GLU A 230 -3.22 -13.57 -15.19
C GLU A 230 -2.48 -12.46 -15.95
N ASP A 231 -1.51 -12.84 -16.78
CA ASP A 231 -0.88 -11.93 -17.73
C ASP A 231 -1.89 -11.60 -18.84
N VAL A 232 -2.22 -10.33 -19.01
CA VAL A 232 -3.23 -9.87 -19.98
C VAL A 232 -2.83 -10.25 -21.41
N ARG A 233 -1.53 -10.43 -21.68
CA ARG A 233 -1.02 -10.84 -22.99
C ARG A 233 -1.31 -12.31 -23.32
N THR A 234 -1.57 -13.14 -22.32
CA THR A 234 -1.94 -14.56 -22.53
C THR A 234 -3.45 -14.76 -22.59
N LEU A 235 -4.24 -13.71 -22.35
CA LEU A 235 -5.68 -13.78 -22.51
C LEU A 235 -6.04 -13.89 -24.00
N PRO A 236 -7.06 -14.70 -24.35
CA PRO A 236 -7.62 -14.68 -25.69
C PRO A 236 -8.03 -13.26 -26.04
N LEU A 237 -7.64 -12.77 -27.22
CA LEU A 237 -8.17 -11.52 -27.75
C LEU A 237 -9.71 -11.59 -27.68
N PRO A 238 -10.39 -10.52 -27.22
CA PRO A 238 -11.85 -10.50 -27.28
C PRO A 238 -12.22 -10.77 -28.74
N THR A 239 -12.93 -11.89 -28.97
CA THR A 239 -13.51 -12.17 -30.27
C THR A 239 -14.32 -10.94 -30.63
N ALA A 240 -13.93 -10.26 -31.71
CA ALA A 240 -14.68 -9.14 -32.23
C ALA A 240 -16.16 -9.56 -32.29
N PRO A 241 -17.11 -8.72 -31.86
CA PRO A 241 -18.51 -9.04 -32.09
C PRO A 241 -18.63 -9.33 -33.58
N GLU A 242 -19.15 -10.51 -33.92
CA GLU A 242 -19.56 -10.79 -35.28
C GLU A 242 -20.50 -9.65 -35.67
N ILE A 243 -20.01 -8.76 -36.53
CA ILE A 243 -20.88 -7.86 -37.25
C ILE A 243 -21.64 -8.79 -38.17
N GLU A 244 -22.81 -9.25 -37.71
CA GLU A 244 -23.82 -9.82 -38.59
C GLU A 244 -24.20 -8.71 -39.58
N LEU A 245 -23.48 -8.68 -40.70
CA LEU A 245 -23.95 -8.03 -41.91
C LEU A 245 -25.14 -8.88 -42.38
N SER A 246 -26.32 -8.57 -41.84
CA SER A 246 -27.58 -9.06 -42.37
C SER A 246 -27.67 -8.57 -43.82
N GLY A 247 -27.27 -9.43 -44.75
CA GLY A 247 -27.45 -9.21 -46.17
C GLY A 247 -28.94 -9.11 -46.47
N VAL A 248 -29.32 -8.02 -47.13
CA VAL A 248 -30.53 -7.99 -47.95
C VAL A 248 -30.05 -7.88 -49.39
N ASP A 249 -30.53 -8.82 -50.20
CA ASP A 249 -30.13 -9.06 -51.57
C ASP A 249 -30.05 -7.82 -52.48
N GLY A 250 -29.00 -7.82 -53.31
CA GLY A 250 -29.10 -7.45 -54.71
C GLY A 250 -28.80 -6.00 -55.10
N ALA A 251 -27.57 -5.74 -55.56
CA ALA A 251 -27.30 -5.10 -56.86
C ALA A 251 -25.79 -5.01 -57.15
N THR A 252 -25.40 -5.69 -58.23
CA THR A 252 -24.28 -5.45 -59.16
C THR A 252 -23.41 -4.20 -58.96
N GLY A 253 -22.09 -4.41 -58.88
CA GLY A 253 -21.12 -3.32 -59.03
C GLY A 253 -19.67 -3.76 -58.80
N LEU A 254 -19.13 -4.61 -59.67
CA LEU A 254 -17.68 -4.81 -59.81
C LEU A 254 -17.04 -3.50 -60.30
N THR A 255 -16.22 -2.88 -59.47
CA THR A 255 -15.15 -2.00 -59.96
C THR A 255 -13.88 -2.31 -59.19
N ALA A 256 -12.97 -2.99 -59.89
CA ALA A 256 -11.57 -3.09 -59.52
C ALA A 256 -10.90 -1.72 -59.60
N CYS A 257 -10.03 -1.40 -58.64
CA CYS A 257 -8.86 -0.56 -58.91
C CYS A 257 -7.64 -1.22 -58.26
N THR A 258 -6.71 -1.53 -59.16
CA THR A 258 -5.36 -2.07 -58.99
C THR A 258 -4.43 -1.08 -58.31
N GLY A 259 -3.33 -1.58 -57.74
CA GLY A 259 -2.31 -0.79 -57.09
C GLY A 259 -1.46 0.08 -58.01
N GLU A 260 -0.80 1.04 -57.36
CA GLU A 260 0.61 1.42 -57.45
C GLU A 260 1.07 1.81 -56.03
#